data_AF-A0A6I8W2F8-F1
#
_entry.id   AF-A0A6I8W2F8-F1
#
_cell.length_a   1.000
_cell.length_b   1.000
_cell.length_c   1.000
_cell.angle_alpha   90.00
_cell.angle_beta   90.00
_cell.angle_gamma   90.00
#
_symmetry.space_group_name_H-M   'P 1'
#
loop_
_entity.id
_entity.type
_entity.pdbx_description
1 polymer ?
#
loop_
_entity_poly.entity_id
_entity_poly.type
_entity_poly.pdbx_seq_one_letter_code
_entity_poly.pdbx_strand_id
1 'polypeptide(L)'
;MSLGADRSYKMKLRDVENAFKYRRIPYPKRSVELIALLAISCTFFLFMHTNKLNSRLKEMEVKLQPSEFSALGLTSNHVSGHDAGKHDDINTLHGTYQYLKSTGQLTHLTAAQLNNTPRAQLDTIFFNRVTKTGSEKMMELLKILGKRNGFEARRDVEGFYEVVLMDPTYAKNFLHSDVLNSTGANTYTKHVAFIDFDLLNEPWPIYINLVRDPIERLVSWFYYARAPWYLAERRETFGEKAVLPSVEWVRKDFNECIEEHDPECVYEQMEMGNLGDHRRQSLFFCGHTTSVCMPFNSHEAMQRAKRNVEEHYAVVGTWEDTNTTLTVLEGYIPKYFAGAKEEYYALRSRLGNVNRNNFRPTLSEKARALLARNLTREIELYQFIRHRLYKQYIALRLDLDPKLREAN
;
A
#
# COMPACT_ATOMS: atom_id res chain seq x y z
N MET A 1 -25.23 -51.45 -49.83
CA MET A 1 -24.91 -52.80 -49.34
C MET A 1 -23.52 -53.16 -49.84
N SER A 2 -22.61 -53.53 -48.91
CA SER A 2 -21.64 -54.64 -48.99
C SER A 2 -20.79 -54.81 -50.27
N LEU A 3 -19.48 -55.06 -50.30
CA LEU A 3 -18.39 -55.35 -49.35
C LEU A 3 -17.11 -55.41 -50.22
N GLY A 4 -15.92 -55.28 -49.62
CA GLY A 4 -14.69 -55.78 -50.26
C GLY A 4 -13.40 -55.11 -49.80
N ALA A 5 -12.76 -55.68 -48.78
CA ALA A 5 -11.44 -55.32 -48.29
C ALA A 5 -10.31 -55.94 -49.14
N ASP A 6 -9.14 -55.30 -49.21
CA ASP A 6 -7.86 -55.85 -48.70
C ASP A 6 -6.65 -54.93 -48.92
N ARG A 7 -5.72 -54.92 -47.96
CA ARG A 7 -4.46 -54.16 -47.94
C ARG A 7 -3.34 -54.85 -48.74
N SER A 8 -2.43 -54.06 -49.34
CA SER A 8 -1.01 -54.43 -49.41
C SER A 8 -0.09 -53.21 -49.57
N TYR A 9 0.96 -53.17 -48.74
CA TYR A 9 2.03 -52.16 -48.67
C TYR A 9 3.22 -52.60 -49.53
N LYS A 10 3.85 -51.70 -50.30
CA LYS A 10 5.27 -51.77 -50.70
C LYS A 10 5.75 -50.46 -51.36
N MET A 11 6.49 -49.63 -50.61
CA MET A 11 7.37 -48.59 -51.14
C MET A 11 8.81 -49.13 -51.16
N LYS A 12 9.55 -48.93 -52.26
CA LYS A 12 10.86 -49.54 -52.53
C LYS A 12 12.00 -48.70 -51.92
N LEU A 13 12.95 -49.39 -51.28
CA LEU A 13 14.09 -48.85 -50.52
C LEU A 13 15.14 -48.02 -51.30
N ARG A 14 14.97 -47.78 -52.61
CA ARG A 14 16.03 -47.21 -53.48
C ARG A 14 15.96 -45.69 -53.69
N ASP A 15 14.88 -45.04 -53.26
CA ASP A 15 14.68 -43.59 -53.46
C ASP A 15 15.30 -42.70 -52.36
N VAL A 16 16.01 -43.28 -51.39
CA VAL A 16 16.52 -42.53 -50.22
C VAL A 16 18.06 -42.39 -50.21
N GLU A 17 18.81 -43.29 -50.84
CA GLU A 17 20.28 -43.35 -50.66
C GLU A 17 21.09 -42.41 -51.56
N ASN A 18 20.59 -41.99 -52.72
CA ASN A 18 21.39 -41.20 -53.67
C ASN A 18 21.27 -39.67 -53.49
N ALA A 19 20.27 -39.19 -52.74
CA ALA A 19 20.07 -37.74 -52.51
C ALA A 19 21.08 -37.11 -51.54
N PHE A 20 21.88 -37.91 -50.82
CA PHE A 20 22.76 -37.43 -49.75
C PHE A 20 24.24 -37.26 -50.12
N LYS A 21 24.67 -37.59 -51.35
CA LYS A 21 26.10 -37.77 -51.65
C LYS A 21 26.90 -36.51 -52.03
N TYR A 22 26.27 -35.35 -52.29
CA TYR A 22 27.00 -34.17 -52.82
C TYR A 22 26.63 -32.79 -52.24
N ARG A 23 26.45 -32.68 -50.91
CA ARG A 23 26.57 -31.38 -50.20
C ARG A 23 27.69 -31.45 -49.15
N ARG A 24 28.90 -31.03 -49.53
CA ARG A 24 30.00 -30.83 -48.57
C ARG A 24 29.87 -29.45 -47.94
N ILE A 25 29.43 -29.43 -46.69
CA ILE A 25 29.58 -28.30 -45.75
C ILE A 25 30.99 -28.42 -45.14
N PRO A 26 31.79 -27.34 -45.02
CA PRO A 26 33.15 -27.43 -44.47
C PRO A 26 33.10 -27.73 -42.97
N TYR A 27 33.50 -28.95 -42.60
CA TYR A 27 33.64 -29.39 -41.20
C TYR A 27 35.02 -28.99 -40.64
N PRO A 28 35.10 -28.39 -39.44
CA PRO A 28 36.37 -28.07 -38.78
C PRO A 28 37.13 -29.33 -38.36
N LYS A 29 38.46 -29.36 -38.57
CA LYS A 29 39.32 -30.55 -38.45
C LYS A 29 39.89 -30.82 -37.05
N ARG A 30 39.53 -30.05 -36.02
CA ARG A 30 39.96 -30.25 -34.63
C ARG A 30 38.78 -30.21 -33.66
N SER A 31 38.67 -31.21 -32.79
CA SER A 31 37.59 -31.38 -31.82
C SER A 31 37.37 -30.14 -30.92
N VAL A 32 38.41 -29.35 -30.70
CA VAL A 32 38.37 -28.12 -29.87
C VAL A 32 37.54 -27.02 -30.54
N GLU A 33 37.61 -26.88 -31.87
CA GLU A 33 36.83 -25.88 -32.62
C GLU A 33 35.33 -26.25 -32.64
N LEU A 34 35.03 -27.55 -32.69
CA LEU A 34 33.67 -28.05 -32.58
C LEU A 34 33.08 -27.73 -31.20
N ILE A 35 33.85 -27.96 -30.12
CA ILE A 35 33.42 -27.65 -28.75
C ILE A 35 33.22 -26.14 -28.57
N ALA A 36 34.10 -25.30 -29.12
CA ALA A 36 33.96 -23.86 -29.05
C ALA A 36 32.69 -23.36 -29.77
N LEU A 37 32.41 -23.87 -30.98
CA LEU A 37 31.19 -23.53 -31.70
C LEU A 37 29.93 -24.01 -30.97
N LEU A 38 29.99 -25.17 -30.32
CA LEU A 38 28.88 -25.71 -29.53
C LEU A 38 28.63 -24.85 -28.28
N ALA A 39 29.69 -24.40 -27.59
CA ALA A 39 29.59 -23.50 -26.44
C ALA A 39 29.05 -22.11 -26.82
N ILE A 40 29.51 -21.53 -27.93
CA ILE A 40 29.00 -20.26 -28.45
C ILE A 40 27.53 -20.39 -28.87
N SER A 41 27.15 -21.50 -29.52
CA SER A 41 25.75 -21.73 -29.89
C SER A 41 24.85 -21.90 -28.67
N CYS A 42 25.33 -22.58 -27.62
CA CYS A 42 24.58 -22.81 -26.39
C CYS A 42 24.38 -21.50 -25.61
N THR A 43 25.43 -20.68 -25.48
CA THR A 43 25.34 -19.36 -24.83
C THR A 43 24.43 -18.40 -25.59
N PHE A 44 24.47 -18.40 -26.93
CA PHE A 44 23.55 -17.63 -27.75
C PHE A 44 22.09 -18.08 -27.59
N PHE A 45 21.84 -19.39 -27.53
CA PHE A 45 20.51 -19.93 -27.26
C PHE A 45 20.00 -19.57 -25.87
N LEU A 46 20.86 -19.63 -24.84
CA LEU A 46 20.52 -19.21 -23.48
C LEU A 46 20.21 -17.71 -23.42
N PHE A 47 20.95 -16.85 -24.13
CA PHE A 47 20.69 -15.42 -24.24
C PHE A 47 19.36 -15.11 -24.94
N MET A 48 19.07 -15.80 -26.05
CA MET A 48 17.77 -15.72 -26.72
C MET A 48 16.62 -16.18 -25.82
N HIS A 49 16.81 -17.27 -25.08
CA HIS A 49 15.78 -17.82 -24.19
C HIS A 49 15.52 -16.89 -22.98
N THR A 50 16.58 -16.30 -22.40
CA THR A 50 16.45 -15.31 -21.32
C THR A 50 15.83 -14.00 -21.80
N ASN A 51 16.16 -13.52 -22.99
CA ASN A 51 15.48 -12.35 -23.58
C ASN A 51 14.00 -12.61 -23.87
N LYS A 52 13.65 -13.81 -24.36
CA LYS A 52 12.26 -14.22 -24.56
C LYS A 52 11.50 -14.38 -23.24
N LEU A 53 12.16 -14.90 -22.19
CA LEU A 53 11.62 -14.96 -20.83
C LEU A 53 11.42 -13.56 -20.23
N ASN A 54 12.38 -12.64 -20.38
CA ASN A 54 12.26 -11.25 -19.91
C ASN A 54 11.17 -10.46 -20.66
N SER A 55 11.01 -10.70 -21.96
CA SER A 55 9.89 -10.18 -22.74
C SER A 55 8.55 -10.72 -22.24
N ARG A 56 8.45 -12.03 -21.96
CA ARG A 56 7.25 -12.64 -21.38
C ARG A 56 6.99 -12.23 -19.93
N LEU A 57 8.04 -11.95 -19.15
CA LEU A 57 7.93 -11.38 -17.81
C LEU A 57 7.39 -9.96 -17.85
N LYS A 58 7.87 -9.10 -18.76
CA LYS A 58 7.30 -7.77 -19.01
C LYS A 58 5.84 -7.85 -19.49
N GLU A 59 5.52 -8.80 -20.36
CA GLU A 59 4.13 -9.02 -20.80
C GLU A 59 3.24 -9.56 -19.66
N MET A 60 3.78 -10.40 -18.78
CA MET A 60 3.10 -10.86 -17.56
C MET A 60 2.97 -9.76 -16.51
N GLU A 61 3.94 -8.84 -16.38
CA GLU A 61 3.92 -7.70 -15.45
C GLU A 61 2.89 -6.64 -15.89
N VAL A 62 2.71 -6.45 -17.21
CA VAL A 62 1.59 -5.67 -17.77
C VAL A 62 0.23 -6.39 -17.59
N LYS A 63 0.20 -7.73 -17.53
CA LYS A 63 -0.98 -8.54 -17.20
C LYS A 63 -1.22 -8.70 -15.67
N LEU A 64 -0.31 -8.22 -14.81
CA LEU A 64 -0.33 -8.40 -13.35
C LEU A 64 -0.93 -7.23 -12.56
N GLN A 65 -1.50 -6.23 -13.22
CA GLN A 65 -2.67 -5.57 -12.69
C GLN A 65 -3.87 -6.05 -13.49
N PRO A 66 -4.89 -6.66 -12.86
CA PRO A 66 -6.15 -6.85 -13.55
C PRO A 66 -6.57 -5.48 -14.04
N SER A 67 -7.06 -5.39 -15.29
CA SER A 67 -7.85 -4.24 -15.68
C SER A 67 -8.86 -3.97 -14.55
N GLU A 68 -9.10 -2.70 -14.20
CA GLU A 68 -9.95 -2.31 -13.07
C GLU A 68 -11.35 -2.98 -13.13
N PHE A 69 -11.74 -3.49 -14.31
CA PHE A 69 -12.93 -4.32 -14.59
C PHE A 69 -12.77 -5.83 -14.33
N SER A 70 -11.59 -6.42 -14.55
CA SER A 70 -11.31 -7.83 -14.21
C SER A 70 -11.30 -8.05 -12.69
N ALA A 71 -10.86 -7.06 -11.91
CA ALA A 71 -10.94 -7.09 -10.44
C ALA A 71 -12.39 -7.06 -9.91
N LEU A 72 -13.34 -6.53 -10.70
CA LEU A 72 -14.78 -6.52 -10.39
C LEU A 72 -15.52 -7.74 -10.96
N GLY A 73 -14.83 -8.67 -11.63
CA GLY A 73 -15.45 -9.89 -12.19
C GLY A 73 -16.36 -9.66 -13.40
N LEU A 74 -16.26 -8.51 -14.07
CA LEU A 74 -17.17 -8.13 -15.16
C LEU A 74 -16.74 -8.62 -16.54
N THR A 75 -15.58 -9.27 -16.67
CA THR A 75 -15.20 -9.99 -17.88
C THR A 75 -15.63 -11.45 -17.73
N SER A 76 -16.81 -11.77 -18.25
CA SER A 76 -17.25 -13.16 -18.42
C SER A 76 -16.28 -13.89 -19.34
N ASN A 77 -15.47 -14.78 -18.77
CA ASN A 77 -15.15 -16.12 -19.28
C ASN A 77 -14.08 -16.78 -18.37
N HIS A 78 -14.46 -17.90 -17.76
CA HIS A 78 -13.69 -18.79 -16.87
C HIS A 78 -13.49 -18.36 -15.41
N VAL A 79 -14.47 -18.67 -14.56
CA VAL A 79 -14.19 -19.12 -13.18
C VAL A 79 -15.01 -20.38 -12.94
N SER A 80 -14.31 -21.50 -12.72
CA SER A 80 -14.89 -22.78 -12.33
C SER A 80 -15.55 -22.64 -10.95
N GLY A 81 -16.83 -23.00 -10.85
CA GLY A 81 -17.65 -22.87 -9.65
C GLY A 81 -17.35 -23.90 -8.55
N HIS A 82 -16.12 -23.95 -8.02
CA HIS A 82 -15.80 -24.82 -6.88
C HIS A 82 -15.32 -24.14 -5.60
N ASP A 83 -15.08 -22.82 -5.58
CA ASP A 83 -14.54 -22.11 -4.40
C ASP A 83 -15.50 -21.07 -3.76
N ALA A 84 -16.81 -21.22 -3.95
CA ALA A 84 -17.83 -20.32 -3.38
C ALA A 84 -18.01 -20.42 -1.85
N GLY A 85 -16.99 -20.83 -1.10
CA GLY A 85 -17.08 -21.19 0.32
C GLY A 85 -15.95 -20.71 1.24
N LYS A 86 -15.04 -19.85 0.79
CA LYS A 86 -14.02 -19.27 1.68
C LYS A 86 -14.43 -17.88 2.15
N HIS A 87 -14.64 -17.75 3.46
CA HIS A 87 -14.91 -16.47 4.15
C HIS A 87 -13.73 -15.46 4.12
N ASP A 88 -12.60 -15.82 3.50
CA ASP A 88 -11.35 -15.04 3.56
C ASP A 88 -11.25 -13.88 2.54
N ASP A 89 -12.17 -13.79 1.56
CA ASP A 89 -12.00 -12.86 0.44
C ASP A 89 -12.54 -11.43 0.66
N ILE A 90 -13.29 -11.15 1.74
CA ILE A 90 -13.91 -9.84 1.97
C ILE A 90 -12.87 -8.70 2.06
N ASN A 91 -11.65 -9.01 2.50
CA ASN A 91 -10.53 -8.06 2.66
C ASN A 91 -9.90 -7.59 1.34
N THR A 92 -10.48 -8.00 0.21
CA THR A 92 -10.09 -7.54 -1.13
C THR A 92 -11.16 -6.62 -1.72
N LEU A 93 -10.77 -5.82 -2.72
CA LEU A 93 -11.73 -5.02 -3.48
C LEU A 93 -12.85 -5.89 -4.09
N HIS A 94 -12.49 -7.06 -4.61
CA HIS A 94 -13.44 -8.01 -5.18
C HIS A 94 -14.42 -8.52 -4.13
N GLY A 95 -13.92 -9.00 -2.98
CA GLY A 95 -14.79 -9.51 -1.92
C GLY A 95 -15.65 -8.42 -1.28
N THR A 96 -15.16 -7.18 -1.20
CA THR A 96 -16.01 -6.04 -0.78
C THR A 96 -17.14 -5.81 -1.79
N TYR A 97 -16.86 -5.85 -3.09
CA TYR A 97 -17.89 -5.76 -4.13
C TYR A 97 -18.92 -6.90 -4.01
N GLN A 98 -18.47 -8.15 -3.87
CA GLN A 98 -19.36 -9.31 -3.71
C GLN A 98 -20.22 -9.22 -2.45
N TYR A 99 -19.66 -8.75 -1.33
CA TYR A 99 -20.40 -8.52 -0.09
C TYR A 99 -21.48 -7.44 -0.26
N LEU A 100 -21.16 -6.32 -0.90
CA LEU A 100 -22.13 -5.27 -1.19
C LEU A 100 -23.23 -5.76 -2.15
N LYS A 101 -22.87 -6.63 -3.09
CA LYS A 101 -23.81 -7.28 -4.01
C LYS A 101 -24.76 -8.22 -3.26
N SER A 102 -24.22 -9.15 -2.48
CA SER A 102 -25.00 -10.16 -1.76
C SER A 102 -25.91 -9.56 -0.69
N THR A 103 -25.55 -8.40 -0.12
CA THR A 103 -26.37 -7.68 0.87
C THR A 103 -27.34 -6.68 0.24
N GLY A 104 -27.36 -6.56 -1.09
CA GLY A 104 -28.21 -5.60 -1.80
C GLY A 104 -27.82 -4.13 -1.62
N GLN A 105 -26.65 -3.84 -1.05
CA GLN A 105 -26.19 -2.46 -0.82
C GLN A 105 -25.78 -1.74 -2.11
N LEU A 106 -25.34 -2.46 -3.14
CA LEU A 106 -24.90 -1.85 -4.41
C LEU A 106 -25.97 -0.99 -5.09
N THR A 107 -27.26 -1.35 -4.96
CA THR A 107 -28.36 -0.67 -5.64
C THR A 107 -28.51 0.79 -5.17
N HIS A 108 -28.25 1.06 -3.90
CA HIS A 108 -28.46 2.37 -3.27
C HIS A 108 -27.16 3.10 -2.91
N LEU A 109 -26.00 2.43 -3.07
CA LEU A 109 -24.69 3.02 -2.80
C LEU A 109 -24.40 4.17 -3.77
N THR A 110 -24.07 5.34 -3.24
CA THR A 110 -23.65 6.51 -4.03
C THR A 110 -22.42 7.16 -3.40
N ALA A 111 -21.61 7.84 -4.20
CA ALA A 111 -20.42 8.50 -3.67
C ALA A 111 -20.79 9.60 -2.67
N ALA A 112 -21.89 10.32 -2.93
CA ALA A 112 -22.40 11.39 -2.08
C ALA A 112 -22.70 10.94 -0.63
N GLN A 113 -23.25 9.74 -0.43
CA GLN A 113 -23.54 9.19 0.91
C GLN A 113 -22.28 8.97 1.76
N LEU A 114 -21.14 8.74 1.13
CA LEU A 114 -19.86 8.46 1.80
C LEU A 114 -18.94 9.68 1.85
N ASN A 115 -19.42 10.85 1.39
CA ASN A 115 -18.59 12.03 1.22
C ASN A 115 -18.67 12.94 2.45
N ASN A 116 -17.59 12.98 3.23
CA ASN A 116 -17.47 13.89 4.37
C ASN A 116 -16.90 15.27 3.98
N THR A 117 -16.30 15.41 2.79
CA THR A 117 -15.67 16.66 2.33
C THR A 117 -16.61 17.88 2.38
N PRO A 118 -17.90 17.80 1.98
CA PRO A 118 -18.81 18.94 2.03
C PRO A 118 -19.14 19.44 3.44
N ARG A 119 -18.80 18.69 4.50
CA ARG A 119 -19.03 19.09 5.90
C ARG A 119 -17.94 20.02 6.43
N ALA A 120 -16.80 20.12 5.75
CA ALA A 120 -15.70 20.98 6.17
C ALA A 120 -16.11 22.46 6.10
N GLN A 121 -15.69 23.22 7.10
CA GLN A 121 -15.93 24.66 7.22
C GLN A 121 -14.69 25.47 6.80
N LEU A 122 -13.53 24.81 6.75
CA LEU A 122 -12.27 25.40 6.31
C LEU A 122 -11.89 24.91 4.91
N ASP A 123 -11.26 25.81 4.17
CA ASP A 123 -10.53 25.47 2.95
C ASP A 123 -9.11 24.96 3.29
N THR A 124 -9.06 23.91 4.11
CA THR A 124 -7.82 23.33 4.60
C THR A 124 -7.95 21.82 4.71
N ILE A 125 -7.03 21.09 4.08
CA ILE A 125 -6.84 19.67 4.38
C ILE A 125 -5.96 19.55 5.62
N PHE A 126 -6.45 18.83 6.63
CA PHE A 126 -5.64 18.46 7.78
C PHE A 126 -5.22 17.00 7.67
N PHE A 127 -3.91 16.78 7.52
CA PHE A 127 -3.30 15.46 7.40
C PHE A 127 -2.53 15.14 8.69
N ASN A 128 -3.24 14.57 9.67
CA ASN A 128 -2.67 14.14 10.95
C ASN A 128 -1.91 12.80 10.79
N ARG A 129 -0.81 12.85 10.04
CA ARG A 129 -0.10 11.68 9.50
C ARG A 129 0.31 10.66 10.55
N VAL A 130 -0.02 9.40 10.29
CA VAL A 130 0.57 8.25 11.00
C VAL A 130 2.04 8.07 10.60
N THR A 131 2.87 7.55 11.51
CA THR A 131 4.27 7.22 11.21
C THR A 131 4.40 5.95 10.38
N LYS A 132 5.36 5.95 9.44
CA LYS A 132 5.74 4.80 8.58
C LYS A 132 4.64 4.26 7.66
N THR A 133 3.65 5.08 7.33
CA THR A 133 2.60 4.80 6.35
C THR A 133 2.88 5.41 4.97
N GLY A 134 4.11 5.90 4.73
CA GLY A 134 4.48 6.58 3.47
C GLY A 134 3.97 8.03 3.39
N SER A 135 3.84 8.70 4.53
CA SER A 135 3.38 10.07 4.67
C SER A 135 4.30 11.11 4.01
N GLU A 136 5.62 10.91 3.99
CA GLU A 136 6.56 11.75 3.23
C GLU A 136 6.25 11.74 1.73
N LYS A 137 5.92 10.56 1.18
CA LYS A 137 5.54 10.43 -0.22
C LYS A 137 4.25 11.20 -0.52
N MET A 138 3.27 11.16 0.39
CA MET A 138 2.05 11.96 0.28
C MET A 138 2.37 13.45 0.34
N MET A 139 3.27 13.89 1.22
CA MET A 139 3.66 15.31 1.30
C MET A 139 4.33 15.81 0.02
N GLU A 140 5.21 15.01 -0.59
CA GLU A 140 5.80 15.38 -1.90
C GLU A 140 4.73 15.45 -2.99
N LEU A 141 3.77 14.53 -2.99
CA LEU A 141 2.62 14.59 -3.90
C LEU A 141 1.78 15.85 -3.66
N LEU A 142 1.48 16.20 -2.40
CA LEU A 142 0.75 17.42 -2.04
C LEU A 142 1.48 18.69 -2.48
N LYS A 143 2.82 18.74 -2.39
CA LYS A 143 3.60 19.88 -2.91
C LYS A 143 3.47 20.03 -4.43
N ILE A 144 3.50 18.93 -5.17
CA ILE A 144 3.33 18.93 -6.63
C ILE A 144 1.90 19.36 -6.98
N LEU A 145 0.92 18.78 -6.32
CA LEU A 145 -0.49 19.11 -6.52
C LEU A 145 -0.83 20.54 -6.10
N GLY A 146 -0.15 21.09 -5.09
CA GLY A 146 -0.31 22.48 -4.67
C GLY A 146 0.04 23.45 -5.80
N LYS A 147 1.11 23.16 -6.54
CA LYS A 147 1.47 23.92 -7.75
C LYS A 147 0.44 23.75 -8.87
N ARG A 148 -0.09 22.54 -9.05
CA ARG A 148 -1.05 22.22 -10.12
C ARG A 148 -2.44 22.83 -9.87
N ASN A 149 -2.92 22.72 -8.64
CA ASN A 149 -4.31 22.99 -8.26
C ASN A 149 -4.47 24.31 -7.46
N GLY A 150 -3.38 25.05 -7.22
CA GLY A 150 -3.42 26.38 -6.62
C GLY A 150 -3.67 26.40 -5.12
N PHE A 151 -2.94 25.59 -4.36
CA PHE A 151 -2.98 25.58 -2.88
C PHE A 151 -1.57 25.48 -2.28
N GLU A 152 -1.43 25.87 -1.01
CA GLU A 152 -0.15 25.78 -0.29
C GLU A 152 -0.03 24.46 0.49
N ALA A 153 1.07 23.72 0.29
CA ALA A 153 1.36 22.51 1.07
C ALA A 153 2.21 22.85 2.30
N ARG A 154 1.56 23.03 3.46
CA ARG A 154 2.19 23.36 4.75
C ARG A 154 2.41 22.12 5.61
N ARG A 155 3.41 22.18 6.49
CA ARG A 155 3.75 21.15 7.48
C ARG A 155 4.29 21.78 8.75
N ASP A 156 4.31 21.00 9.82
CA ASP A 156 5.02 21.38 11.03
C ASP A 156 6.54 21.44 10.85
N VAL A 157 7.17 22.28 11.68
CA VAL A 157 8.64 22.41 11.76
C VAL A 157 9.21 21.17 12.47
N GLU A 158 10.39 20.74 12.04
CA GLU A 158 11.07 19.58 12.61
C GLU A 158 11.45 19.83 14.08
N GLY A 159 10.92 18.99 14.96
CA GLY A 159 11.22 18.97 16.39
C GLY A 159 12.09 17.77 16.78
N PHE A 160 12.78 17.87 17.92
CA PHE A 160 13.55 16.73 18.47
C PHE A 160 12.63 15.56 18.86
N TYR A 161 11.44 15.90 19.37
CA TYR A 161 10.35 14.99 19.70
C TYR A 161 9.06 15.45 19.03
N GLU A 162 8.28 14.47 18.60
CA GLU A 162 6.94 14.72 18.07
C GLU A 162 5.92 14.83 19.21
N VAL A 163 5.05 15.83 19.15
CA VAL A 163 3.94 16.00 20.09
C VAL A 163 2.69 15.37 19.48
N VAL A 164 2.49 14.08 19.75
CA VAL A 164 1.34 13.32 19.24
C VAL A 164 0.07 13.61 20.03
N LEU A 165 0.20 13.75 21.36
CA LEU A 165 -0.89 14.01 22.29
C LEU A 165 -0.75 15.40 22.88
N MET A 166 -1.82 16.18 22.79
CA MET A 166 -1.96 17.54 23.29
C MET A 166 -3.09 17.62 24.32
N ASP A 167 -2.91 18.41 25.37
CA ASP A 167 -4.04 18.85 26.19
C ASP A 167 -4.91 19.87 25.42
N PRO A 168 -6.16 20.12 25.84
CA PRO A 168 -7.07 20.99 25.10
C PRO A 168 -6.57 22.43 24.90
N THR A 169 -5.84 22.99 25.87
CA THR A 169 -5.31 24.36 25.78
C THR A 169 -4.21 24.42 24.73
N TYR A 170 -3.28 23.46 24.77
CA TYR A 170 -2.22 23.37 23.79
C TYR A 170 -2.77 23.08 22.39
N ALA A 171 -3.72 22.15 22.26
CA ALA A 171 -4.36 21.83 20.99
C ALA A 171 -5.03 23.06 20.38
N LYS A 172 -5.78 23.83 21.18
CA LYS A 172 -6.43 25.05 20.71
C LYS A 172 -5.44 26.10 20.23
N ASN A 173 -4.37 26.34 20.99
CA ASN A 173 -3.31 27.29 20.59
C ASN A 173 -2.65 26.86 19.28
N PHE A 174 -2.30 25.58 19.15
CA PHE A 174 -1.75 24.99 17.92
C PHE A 174 -2.68 25.19 16.72
N LEU A 175 -3.99 24.94 16.89
CA LEU A 175 -4.95 25.17 15.81
C LEU A 175 -4.94 26.63 15.36
N HIS A 176 -4.96 27.59 16.27
CA HIS A 176 -4.93 29.02 15.92
C HIS A 176 -3.61 29.47 15.30
N SER A 177 -2.46 28.98 15.77
CA SER A 177 -1.16 29.40 15.26
C SER A 177 -0.82 28.83 13.90
N ASP A 178 -1.19 27.57 13.66
CA ASP A 178 -0.63 26.79 12.54
C ASP A 178 -1.70 26.34 11.53
N VAL A 179 -2.87 25.90 12.00
CA VAL A 179 -3.91 25.34 11.11
C VAL A 179 -4.81 26.46 10.57
N LEU A 180 -5.40 27.25 11.46
CA LEU A 180 -6.36 28.31 11.15
C LEU A 180 -5.70 29.59 10.63
N ASN A 181 -4.39 29.74 10.85
CA ASN A 181 -3.61 30.88 10.37
C ASN A 181 -3.27 30.74 8.87
N SER A 182 -4.29 30.74 8.02
CA SER A 182 -4.14 30.72 6.56
C SER A 182 -5.32 31.44 5.92
N THR A 183 -5.03 32.22 4.88
CA THR A 183 -6.04 33.00 4.14
C THR A 183 -6.52 32.33 2.86
N GLY A 184 -5.96 31.17 2.48
CA GLY A 184 -6.29 30.46 1.24
C GLY A 184 -6.26 28.95 1.36
N ALA A 185 -6.62 28.29 0.24
CA ALA A 185 -6.58 26.84 0.10
C ALA A 185 -5.20 26.31 0.49
N ASN A 186 -5.14 25.38 1.44
CA ASN A 186 -3.88 24.81 1.89
C ASN A 186 -4.06 23.40 2.45
N THR A 187 -2.94 22.72 2.66
CA THR A 187 -2.90 21.50 3.47
C THR A 187 -1.98 21.75 4.66
N TYR A 188 -2.31 21.20 5.82
CA TYR A 188 -1.44 21.19 6.99
C TYR A 188 -1.18 19.77 7.44
N THR A 189 0.09 19.37 7.46
CA THR A 189 0.53 18.02 7.81
C THR A 189 1.30 18.01 9.14
N LYS A 190 0.92 17.13 10.07
CA LYS A 190 1.60 16.96 11.36
C LYS A 190 1.44 15.54 11.93
N HIS A 191 2.43 15.06 12.66
CA HIS A 191 2.29 13.88 13.53
C HIS A 191 1.49 14.23 14.79
N VAL A 192 0.17 14.05 14.75
CA VAL A 192 -0.74 14.33 15.88
C VAL A 192 -1.91 13.36 15.89
N ALA A 193 -2.44 13.05 17.07
CA ALA A 193 -3.67 12.28 17.21
C ALA A 193 -4.88 13.07 16.67
N PHE A 194 -5.99 12.38 16.42
CA PHE A 194 -7.23 13.02 15.98
C PHE A 194 -7.67 14.12 16.96
N ILE A 195 -7.86 15.33 16.44
CA ILE A 195 -8.40 16.47 17.18
C ILE A 195 -9.86 16.61 16.83
N ASP A 196 -10.70 16.63 17.86
CA ASP A 196 -12.12 16.94 17.73
C ASP A 196 -12.29 18.47 17.77
N PHE A 197 -12.63 19.05 16.62
CA PHE A 197 -12.74 20.51 16.47
C PHE A 197 -14.00 21.06 17.16
N ASP A 198 -15.07 20.27 17.26
CA ASP A 198 -16.29 20.67 17.99
C ASP A 198 -16.00 20.84 19.49
N LEU A 199 -15.22 19.92 20.08
CA LEU A 199 -14.82 20.02 21.49
C LEU A 199 -13.95 21.25 21.80
N LEU A 200 -13.31 21.84 20.79
CA LEU A 200 -12.49 23.04 20.92
C LEU A 200 -13.22 24.32 20.47
N ASN A 201 -14.47 24.19 19.99
CA ASN A 201 -15.26 25.23 19.35
C ASN A 201 -14.54 25.87 18.15
N GLU A 202 -13.91 25.05 17.33
CA GLU A 202 -13.17 25.47 16.13
C GLU A 202 -13.79 24.92 14.84
N PRO A 203 -13.59 25.58 13.69
CA PRO A 203 -14.16 25.14 12.42
C PRO A 203 -13.47 23.89 11.85
N TRP A 204 -14.26 22.95 11.34
CA TRP A 204 -13.73 21.67 10.84
C TRP A 204 -12.92 21.81 9.53
N PRO A 205 -11.72 21.22 9.44
CA PRO A 205 -10.99 21.03 8.19
C PRO A 205 -11.45 19.76 7.45
N ILE A 206 -10.91 19.55 6.25
CA ILE A 206 -11.04 18.29 5.52
C ILE A 206 -9.99 17.31 6.08
N TYR A 207 -10.42 16.32 6.86
CA TYR A 207 -9.52 15.31 7.38
C TYR A 207 -9.17 14.25 6.31
N ILE A 208 -7.88 13.97 6.16
CA ILE A 208 -7.38 12.81 5.40
C ILE A 208 -6.35 12.04 6.21
N ASN A 209 -6.13 10.78 5.88
CA ASN A 209 -4.98 10.05 6.43
C ASN A 209 -4.50 8.91 5.53
N LEU A 210 -3.41 8.27 5.94
CA LEU A 210 -2.89 7.03 5.35
C LEU A 210 -2.60 6.01 6.44
N VAL A 211 -2.98 4.76 6.17
CA VAL A 211 -2.66 3.59 6.99
C VAL A 211 -1.76 2.63 6.24
N ARG A 212 -1.21 1.66 6.99
CA ARG A 212 -0.43 0.54 6.46
C ARG A 212 -0.73 -0.69 7.29
N ASP A 213 -0.51 -1.89 6.71
CA ASP A 213 -0.52 -3.13 7.50
C ASP A 213 0.29 -2.97 8.80
N PRO A 214 -0.29 -3.22 9.98
CA PRO A 214 0.36 -2.95 11.26
C PRO A 214 1.68 -3.69 11.45
N ILE A 215 1.78 -4.94 10.98
CA ILE A 215 3.00 -5.75 11.09
C ILE A 215 4.09 -5.17 10.20
N GLU A 216 3.76 -4.91 8.93
CA GLU A 216 4.70 -4.33 7.98
C GLU A 216 5.15 -2.92 8.40
N ARG A 217 4.28 -2.17 9.09
CA ARG A 217 4.58 -0.85 9.66
C ARG A 217 5.57 -0.94 10.83
N LEU A 218 5.39 -1.90 11.76
CA LEU A 218 6.34 -2.15 12.87
C LEU A 218 7.73 -2.51 12.35
N VAL A 219 7.80 -3.48 11.44
CA VAL A 219 9.06 -3.89 10.83
C VAL A 219 9.69 -2.70 10.07
N SER A 220 8.89 -1.88 9.38
CA SER A 220 9.39 -0.69 8.69
C SER A 220 9.93 0.37 9.65
N TRP A 221 9.36 0.50 10.86
CA TRP A 221 9.89 1.37 11.90
C TRP A 221 11.20 0.82 12.46
N PHE A 222 11.23 -0.47 12.81
CA PHE A 222 12.38 -1.14 13.43
C PHE A 222 13.68 -0.91 12.65
N TYR A 223 13.65 -1.13 11.34
CA TYR A 223 14.82 -0.93 10.48
C TYR A 223 15.09 0.53 10.13
N TYR A 224 14.07 1.39 10.14
CA TYR A 224 14.26 2.82 9.91
C TYR A 224 15.00 3.47 11.08
N ALA A 225 14.61 3.16 12.31
CA ALA A 225 15.24 3.68 13.52
C ALA A 225 16.73 3.28 13.63
N ARG A 226 17.12 2.19 12.97
CA ARG A 226 18.49 1.65 12.88
C ARG A 226 19.25 2.08 11.64
N ALA A 227 18.64 2.84 10.74
CA ALA A 227 19.28 3.19 9.48
C ALA A 227 20.45 4.16 9.72
N PRO A 228 21.66 3.91 9.16
CA PRO A 228 22.82 4.76 9.39
C PRO A 228 22.59 6.23 9.00
N TRP A 229 21.88 6.48 7.90
CA TRP A 229 21.55 7.83 7.45
C TRP A 229 20.62 8.54 8.44
N TYR A 230 19.62 7.86 9.00
CA TYR A 230 18.70 8.43 9.99
C TYR A 230 19.44 8.81 11.28
N LEU A 231 20.34 7.94 11.75
CA LEU A 231 21.16 8.22 12.93
C LEU A 231 22.14 9.38 12.69
N ALA A 232 22.75 9.45 11.50
CA ALA A 232 23.65 10.52 11.10
C ALA A 232 22.93 11.87 11.00
N GLU A 233 21.79 11.94 10.30
CA GLU A 233 20.97 13.15 10.18
C GLU A 233 20.51 13.65 11.54
N ARG A 234 20.05 12.77 12.44
CA ARG A 234 19.70 13.18 13.81
C ARG A 234 20.88 13.78 14.56
N ARG A 235 22.07 13.21 14.41
CA ARG A 235 23.29 13.71 15.05
C ARG A 235 23.72 15.06 14.47
N GLU A 236 23.56 15.25 13.17
CA GLU A 236 23.81 16.52 12.49
C GLU A 236 22.84 17.61 12.96
N THR A 237 21.53 17.33 12.94
CA THR A 237 20.49 18.30 13.27
C THR A 237 20.45 18.66 14.76
N PHE A 238 20.69 17.71 15.65
CA PHE A 238 20.48 17.90 17.09
C PHE A 238 21.74 17.80 17.95
N GLY A 239 22.90 17.59 17.34
CA GLY A 239 24.20 17.56 18.01
C GLY A 239 24.27 16.53 19.12
N GLU A 240 24.86 16.91 20.26
CA GLU A 240 25.13 16.00 21.38
C GLU A 240 23.88 15.38 22.03
N LYS A 241 22.72 16.03 21.87
CA LYS A 241 21.43 15.51 22.36
C LYS A 241 21.03 14.20 21.68
N ALA A 242 21.45 13.97 20.43
CA ALA A 242 21.21 12.73 19.73
C ALA A 242 22.33 11.72 20.05
N VAL A 243 22.10 10.92 21.10
CA VAL A 243 23.04 9.84 21.50
C VAL A 243 23.04 8.75 20.43
N LEU A 244 24.22 8.40 19.91
CA LEU A 244 24.37 7.31 18.97
C LEU A 244 24.25 5.96 19.69
N PRO A 245 23.40 5.03 19.21
CA PRO A 245 23.24 3.71 19.82
C PRO A 245 24.48 2.83 19.62
N SER A 246 24.55 1.72 20.36
CA SER A 246 25.61 0.72 20.18
C SER A 246 25.53 0.05 18.80
N VAL A 247 26.66 -0.40 18.28
CA VAL A 247 26.72 -1.14 17.01
C VAL A 247 25.89 -2.43 17.07
N GLU A 248 25.83 -3.07 18.24
CA GLU A 248 25.00 -4.25 18.48
C GLU A 248 23.52 -3.94 18.29
N TRP A 249 23.02 -2.86 18.91
CA TRP A 249 21.62 -2.44 18.75
C TRP A 249 21.26 -2.11 17.29
N VAL A 250 22.17 -1.44 16.57
CA VAL A 250 22.00 -1.08 15.15
C VAL A 250 21.91 -2.31 14.26
N ARG A 251 22.67 -3.36 14.56
CA ARG A 251 22.72 -4.60 13.75
C ARG A 251 21.63 -5.61 14.09
N LYS A 252 20.92 -5.44 15.20
CA LYS A 252 19.89 -6.36 15.69
C LYS A 252 18.86 -6.70 14.59
N ASP A 253 18.59 -7.99 14.40
CA ASP A 253 17.51 -8.44 13.51
C ASP A 253 16.15 -8.35 14.22
N PHE A 254 15.09 -8.11 13.46
CA PHE A 254 13.75 -7.98 14.04
C PHE A 254 13.22 -9.31 14.57
N ASN A 255 13.56 -10.45 13.94
CA ASN A 255 13.17 -11.75 14.49
C ASN A 255 13.86 -12.01 15.83
N GLU A 256 15.17 -11.76 15.90
CA GLU A 256 15.97 -11.90 17.12
C GLU A 256 15.41 -11.01 18.24
N CYS A 257 15.08 -9.75 17.95
CA CYS A 257 14.45 -8.83 18.90
C CYS A 257 13.13 -9.36 19.48
N ILE A 258 12.29 -10.01 18.65
CA ILE A 258 11.03 -10.63 19.10
C ILE A 258 11.31 -11.90 19.91
N GLU A 259 12.25 -12.73 19.48
CA GLU A 259 12.57 -14.00 20.16
C GLU A 259 13.19 -13.79 21.54
N GLU A 260 14.06 -12.79 21.67
CA GLU A 260 14.70 -12.42 22.94
C GLU A 260 13.81 -11.54 23.83
N HIS A 261 12.64 -11.13 23.34
CA HIS A 261 11.70 -10.25 24.05
C HIS A 261 12.35 -8.92 24.47
N ASP A 262 13.14 -8.33 23.56
CA ASP A 262 13.69 -6.99 23.76
C ASP A 262 12.54 -5.99 24.03
N PRO A 263 12.71 -5.03 24.96
CA PRO A 263 11.62 -4.14 25.36
C PRO A 263 10.89 -3.41 24.22
N GLU A 264 11.56 -3.11 23.11
CA GLU A 264 10.95 -2.44 21.93
C GLU A 264 10.12 -3.37 21.03
N CYS A 265 10.28 -4.70 21.18
CA CYS A 265 9.63 -5.76 20.40
C CYS A 265 8.60 -6.55 21.22
N VAL A 266 8.29 -6.12 22.44
CA VAL A 266 7.19 -6.66 23.25
C VAL A 266 5.90 -5.89 22.92
N TYR A 267 4.87 -6.62 22.51
CA TYR A 267 3.57 -6.08 22.10
C TYR A 267 2.45 -6.68 22.96
N GLU A 268 2.30 -6.19 24.18
CA GLU A 268 1.31 -6.71 25.14
C GLU A 268 0.02 -5.90 25.11
N GLN A 269 -1.12 -6.61 25.07
CA GLN A 269 -2.44 -5.97 25.07
C GLN A 269 -2.64 -5.11 26.33
N MET A 270 -3.27 -3.95 26.18
CA MET A 270 -3.50 -2.94 27.22
C MET A 270 -2.23 -2.26 27.77
N GLU A 271 -1.06 -2.57 27.23
CA GLU A 271 0.18 -1.92 27.67
C GLU A 271 0.12 -0.40 27.45
N MET A 272 0.40 0.35 28.52
CA MET A 272 0.45 1.82 28.52
C MET A 272 1.87 2.37 28.34
N GLY A 273 2.89 1.51 28.49
CA GLY A 273 4.30 1.82 28.33
C GLY A 273 4.77 1.92 26.88
N ASN A 274 6.09 2.07 26.72
CA ASN A 274 6.77 2.12 25.42
C ASN A 274 6.25 3.23 24.48
N LEU A 275 6.37 4.48 24.95
CA LEU A 275 5.91 5.70 24.28
C LEU A 275 6.76 6.13 23.07
N GLY A 276 7.77 5.35 22.66
CA GLY A 276 8.37 5.45 21.32
C GLY A 276 7.39 4.95 20.26
N ASP A 277 6.17 5.48 20.29
CA ASP A 277 4.88 4.84 20.00
C ASP A 277 4.57 4.73 18.51
N HIS A 278 5.44 4.00 17.81
CA HIS A 278 5.17 3.61 16.44
C HIS A 278 4.34 2.33 16.39
N ARG A 279 3.83 1.81 17.50
CA ARG A 279 3.00 0.59 17.53
C ARG A 279 1.50 0.88 17.45
N ARG A 280 1.03 2.03 17.96
CA ARG A 280 -0.39 2.40 17.97
C ARG A 280 -0.79 3.20 16.73
N GLN A 281 -1.24 2.52 15.67
CA GLN A 281 -1.86 3.22 14.54
C GLN A 281 -3.25 3.74 14.94
N SER A 282 -3.97 2.99 15.77
CA SER A 282 -5.27 3.38 16.33
C SER A 282 -5.24 4.72 17.09
N LEU A 283 -4.16 5.04 17.79
CA LEU A 283 -4.02 6.31 18.55
C LEU A 283 -4.28 7.54 17.66
N PHE A 284 -3.73 7.53 16.44
CA PHE A 284 -3.85 8.64 15.50
C PHE A 284 -5.29 8.91 15.07
N PHE A 285 -6.17 7.90 15.14
CA PHE A 285 -7.57 8.01 14.80
C PHE A 285 -8.48 8.12 16.03
N CYS A 286 -8.12 7.52 17.16
CA CYS A 286 -8.90 7.54 18.40
C CYS A 286 -8.92 8.93 19.04
N GLY A 287 -7.77 9.62 19.05
CA GLY A 287 -7.64 10.98 19.55
C GLY A 287 -6.96 11.10 20.90
N HIS A 288 -7.32 12.15 21.64
CA HIS A 288 -6.51 12.68 22.74
C HIS A 288 -6.84 12.12 24.13
N THR A 289 -7.93 11.36 24.29
CA THR A 289 -8.32 10.82 25.59
C THR A 289 -7.40 9.67 25.99
N THR A 290 -6.37 9.96 26.76
CA THR A 290 -5.30 9.00 27.13
C THR A 290 -5.83 7.71 27.76
N SER A 291 -6.78 7.80 28.70
CA SER A 291 -7.37 6.63 29.36
C SER A 291 -8.06 5.65 28.40
N VAL A 292 -8.49 6.11 27.23
CA VAL A 292 -9.20 5.30 26.22
C VAL A 292 -8.29 4.93 25.06
N CYS A 293 -7.51 5.89 24.55
CA CYS A 293 -6.78 5.78 23.28
C CYS A 293 -5.34 5.27 23.42
N MET A 294 -4.72 5.40 24.61
CA MET A 294 -3.35 4.92 24.84
C MET A 294 -3.22 3.42 25.11
N PRO A 295 -4.18 2.72 25.74
CA PRO A 295 -4.03 1.28 25.95
C PRO A 295 -3.81 0.55 24.63
N PHE A 296 -2.64 -0.09 24.48
CA PHE A 296 -2.27 -0.73 23.22
C PHE A 296 -3.22 -1.86 22.86
N ASN A 297 -3.60 -1.93 21.57
CA ASN A 297 -4.45 -3.00 21.05
C ASN A 297 -5.77 -3.15 21.83
N SER A 298 -6.34 -2.03 22.33
CA SER A 298 -7.60 -2.05 23.07
C SER A 298 -8.81 -2.05 22.15
N HIS A 299 -9.91 -2.61 22.64
CA HIS A 299 -11.16 -2.65 21.88
C HIS A 299 -11.76 -1.24 21.77
N GLU A 300 -11.74 -0.49 22.87
CA GLU A 300 -12.33 0.85 22.99
C GLU A 300 -11.61 1.85 22.10
N ALA A 301 -10.27 1.84 22.07
CA ALA A 301 -9.49 2.70 21.19
C ALA A 301 -9.81 2.43 19.72
N MET A 302 -9.85 1.14 19.35
CA MET A 302 -10.16 0.73 17.98
C MET A 302 -11.58 1.11 17.57
N GLN A 303 -12.58 0.91 18.42
CA GLN A 303 -13.96 1.29 18.12
C GLN A 303 -14.13 2.80 17.98
N ARG A 304 -13.51 3.59 18.85
CA ARG A 304 -13.51 5.06 18.73
C ARG A 304 -12.78 5.52 17.47
N ALA A 305 -11.64 4.92 17.15
CA ALA A 305 -10.93 5.17 15.90
C ALA A 305 -11.81 4.89 14.66
N LYS A 306 -12.51 3.74 14.61
CA LYS A 306 -13.44 3.40 13.52
C LYS A 306 -14.54 4.44 13.37
N ARG A 307 -15.15 4.85 14.48
CA ARG A 307 -16.18 5.90 14.50
C ARG A 307 -15.65 7.21 13.94
N ASN A 308 -14.52 7.69 14.43
CA ASN A 308 -13.94 8.95 13.98
C ASN A 308 -13.60 8.92 12.49
N VAL A 309 -13.05 7.79 11.99
CA VAL A 309 -12.79 7.58 10.55
C VAL A 309 -14.08 7.71 9.73
N GLU A 310 -15.17 7.09 10.16
CA GLU A 310 -16.43 7.11 9.43
C GLU A 310 -17.08 8.50 9.44
N GLU A 311 -17.08 9.15 10.59
CA GLU A 311 -17.80 10.41 10.82
C GLU A 311 -17.06 11.64 10.29
N HIS A 312 -15.72 11.68 10.40
CA HIS A 312 -14.96 12.92 10.20
C HIS A 312 -13.95 12.88 9.04
N TYR A 313 -13.44 11.71 8.64
CA TYR A 313 -12.42 11.65 7.59
C TYR A 313 -13.06 11.61 6.20
N ALA A 314 -12.60 12.47 5.28
CA ALA A 314 -13.00 12.40 3.88
C ALA A 314 -12.47 11.11 3.24
N VAL A 315 -11.15 10.90 3.29
CA VAL A 315 -10.50 9.72 2.73
C VAL A 315 -9.38 9.26 3.66
N VAL A 316 -9.35 7.96 3.96
CA VAL A 316 -8.20 7.29 4.57
C VAL A 316 -7.71 6.20 3.62
N GLY A 317 -6.51 6.35 3.10
CA GLY A 317 -5.95 5.47 2.06
C GLY A 317 -4.85 4.53 2.55
N THR A 318 -4.33 3.70 1.64
CA THR A 318 -3.09 2.93 1.83
C THR A 318 -2.30 2.85 0.52
N TRP A 319 -0.97 2.93 0.60
CA TRP A 319 -0.12 2.72 -0.57
C TRP A 319 -0.11 1.27 -1.07
N GLU A 320 -0.57 0.32 -0.26
CA GLU A 320 -0.78 -1.08 -0.68
C GLU A 320 -1.88 -1.17 -1.76
N ASP A 321 -2.83 -0.25 -1.74
CA ASP A 321 -3.89 -0.06 -2.75
C ASP A 321 -3.77 1.32 -3.41
N THR A 322 -2.58 1.64 -3.93
CA THR A 322 -2.23 2.98 -4.47
C THR A 322 -3.27 3.51 -5.49
N ASN A 323 -3.65 2.70 -6.49
CA ASN A 323 -4.58 3.14 -7.53
C ASN A 323 -5.94 3.52 -6.96
N THR A 324 -6.49 2.65 -6.10
CA THR A 324 -7.75 2.88 -5.39
C THR A 324 -7.66 4.17 -4.56
N THR A 325 -6.60 4.31 -3.77
CA THR A 325 -6.37 5.49 -2.92
C THR A 325 -6.37 6.78 -3.73
N LEU A 326 -5.60 6.85 -4.83
CA LEU A 326 -5.50 8.05 -5.66
C LEU A 326 -6.83 8.37 -6.37
N THR A 327 -7.54 7.36 -6.89
CA THR A 327 -8.86 7.55 -7.51
C THR A 327 -9.91 8.03 -6.51
N VAL A 328 -9.91 7.52 -5.27
CA VAL A 328 -10.84 7.99 -4.23
C VAL A 328 -10.51 9.42 -3.81
N LEU A 329 -9.22 9.77 -3.64
CA LEU A 329 -8.81 11.15 -3.33
C LEU A 329 -9.25 12.12 -4.44
N GLU A 330 -9.01 11.78 -5.71
CA GLU A 330 -9.46 12.56 -6.87
C GLU A 330 -10.97 12.77 -6.90
N GLY A 331 -11.75 11.71 -6.61
CA GLY A 331 -13.22 11.76 -6.66
C GLY A 331 -13.85 12.53 -5.49
N TYR A 332 -13.32 12.36 -4.27
CA TYR A 332 -13.92 12.94 -3.06
C TYR A 332 -13.37 14.31 -2.67
N ILE A 333 -12.16 14.67 -3.11
CA ILE A 333 -11.50 15.95 -2.78
C ILE A 333 -10.84 16.55 -4.05
N PRO A 334 -11.60 16.76 -5.14
CA PRO A 334 -11.04 17.11 -6.46
C PRO A 334 -10.27 18.43 -6.46
N LYS A 335 -10.69 19.42 -5.65
CA LYS A 335 -9.99 20.71 -5.54
C LYS A 335 -8.51 20.55 -5.19
N TYR A 336 -8.17 19.55 -4.39
CA TYR A 336 -6.79 19.32 -3.94
C TYR A 336 -6.11 18.20 -4.73
N PHE A 337 -6.86 17.15 -5.11
CA PHE A 337 -6.29 15.93 -5.66
C PHE A 337 -6.52 15.72 -7.16
N ALA A 338 -7.16 16.64 -7.90
CA ALA A 338 -7.29 16.50 -9.35
C ALA A 338 -5.90 16.29 -10.00
N GLY A 339 -5.76 15.19 -10.75
CA GLY A 339 -4.50 14.80 -11.39
C GLY A 339 -3.50 14.07 -10.47
N ALA A 340 -3.86 13.70 -9.24
CA ALA A 340 -2.98 12.98 -8.32
C ALA A 340 -2.44 11.66 -8.88
N LYS A 341 -3.25 10.89 -9.61
CA LYS A 341 -2.82 9.63 -10.23
C LYS A 341 -1.75 9.89 -11.28
N GLU A 342 -1.96 10.89 -12.14
CA GLU A 342 -1.00 11.31 -13.17
C GLU A 342 0.33 11.72 -12.54
N GLU A 343 0.30 12.68 -11.60
CA GLU A 343 1.50 13.22 -10.96
C GLU A 343 2.26 12.16 -10.16
N TYR A 344 1.55 11.27 -9.46
CA TYR A 344 2.18 10.20 -8.68
C TYR A 344 2.98 9.24 -9.56
N TYR A 345 2.41 8.80 -10.69
CA TYR A 345 3.11 7.87 -11.58
C TYR A 345 4.23 8.56 -12.38
N ALA A 346 4.04 9.83 -12.74
CA ALA A 346 5.12 10.64 -13.30
C ALA A 346 6.29 10.78 -12.31
N LEU A 347 6.02 11.10 -11.04
CA LEU A 347 7.03 11.19 -9.98
C LEU A 347 7.75 9.86 -9.77
N ARG A 348 7.00 8.75 -9.68
CA ARG A 348 7.56 7.41 -9.49
C ARG A 348 8.48 7.00 -10.64
N SER A 349 8.14 7.37 -11.87
CA SER A 349 8.98 7.11 -13.04
C SER A 349 10.31 7.89 -13.01
N ARG A 350 10.30 9.11 -12.46
CA ARG A 350 11.47 9.99 -12.38
C ARG A 350 12.39 9.69 -11.20
N LEU A 351 11.83 9.41 -10.04
CA LEU A 351 12.59 9.23 -8.79
C LEU A 351 12.85 7.75 -8.41
N GLY A 352 12.23 6.81 -9.12
CA GLY A 352 12.25 5.40 -8.73
C GLY A 352 11.50 5.14 -7.42
N ASN A 353 11.73 3.96 -6.82
CA ASN A 353 11.19 3.65 -5.49
C ASN A 353 12.07 4.29 -4.40
N VAL A 354 12.00 5.61 -4.26
CA VAL A 354 12.59 6.32 -3.11
C VAL A 354 12.05 5.70 -1.82
N ASN A 355 12.92 5.45 -0.84
CA ASN A 355 12.62 4.84 0.48
C ASN A 355 12.40 3.32 0.53
N ARG A 356 12.77 2.53 -0.50
CA ARG A 356 12.81 1.07 -0.36
C ARG A 356 14.09 0.63 0.34
N ASN A 357 13.99 0.21 1.60
CA ASN A 357 15.09 -0.45 2.28
C ASN A 357 15.30 -1.86 1.67
N ASN A 358 16.34 -2.00 0.84
CA ASN A 358 16.67 -3.27 0.16
C ASN A 358 17.25 -4.32 1.11
N PHE A 359 17.68 -3.92 2.32
CA PHE A 359 18.19 -4.82 3.35
C PHE A 359 17.12 -5.04 4.42
N ARG A 360 15.98 -5.59 4.02
CA ARG A 360 14.89 -5.93 4.94
C ARG A 360 14.78 -7.45 5.03
N PRO A 361 15.38 -8.07 6.07
CA PRO A 361 15.19 -9.48 6.36
C PRO A 361 13.70 -9.84 6.39
N THR A 362 13.39 -11.02 5.88
CA THR A 362 12.03 -11.55 5.92
C THR A 362 11.66 -11.91 7.34
N LEU A 363 10.47 -11.51 7.77
CA LEU A 363 9.92 -11.91 9.04
C LEU A 363 9.66 -13.43 9.03
N SER A 364 10.13 -14.14 10.06
CA SER A 364 9.88 -15.56 10.27
C SER A 364 8.38 -15.82 10.46
N GLU A 365 7.93 -17.02 10.10
CA GLU A 365 6.52 -17.41 10.27
C GLU A 365 6.09 -17.36 11.74
N LYS A 366 6.98 -17.79 12.65
CA LYS A 366 6.77 -17.73 14.10
C LYS A 366 6.57 -16.30 14.59
N ALA A 367 7.45 -15.37 14.21
CA ALA A 367 7.33 -13.97 14.57
C ALA A 367 6.06 -13.35 13.97
N ARG A 368 5.74 -13.65 12.70
CA ARG A 368 4.51 -13.19 12.05
C ARG A 368 3.26 -13.66 12.77
N ALA A 369 3.20 -14.94 13.17
CA ALA A 369 2.08 -15.51 13.90
C ALA A 369 1.92 -14.86 15.29
N LEU A 370 3.02 -14.64 16.01
CA LEU A 370 3.01 -13.95 17.30
C LEU A 370 2.47 -12.51 17.17
N LEU A 371 2.98 -11.75 16.20
CA LEU A 371 2.52 -10.39 15.94
C LEU A 371 1.05 -10.35 15.53
N ALA A 372 0.59 -11.27 14.67
CA ALA A 372 -0.80 -11.35 14.27
C ALA A 372 -1.75 -11.61 15.46
N ARG A 373 -1.32 -12.42 16.43
CA ARG A 373 -2.07 -12.65 17.68
C ARG A 373 -2.10 -11.43 18.60
N ASN A 374 -1.02 -10.65 18.61
CA ASN A 374 -0.85 -9.53 19.55
C ASN A 374 -1.34 -8.17 19.00
N LEU A 375 -1.58 -8.06 17.69
CA LEU A 375 -2.01 -6.83 16.99
C LEU A 375 -3.46 -6.91 16.47
N THR A 376 -4.28 -7.78 17.04
CA THR A 376 -5.63 -8.08 16.54
C THR A 376 -6.50 -6.84 16.29
N ARG A 377 -6.52 -5.86 17.19
CA ARG A 377 -7.31 -4.63 17.07
C ARG A 377 -6.71 -3.63 16.08
N GLU A 378 -5.38 -3.55 16.01
CA GLU A 378 -4.70 -2.74 14.99
C GLU A 378 -4.96 -3.29 13.58
N ILE A 379 -4.95 -4.61 13.41
CA ILE A 379 -5.24 -5.30 12.14
C ILE A 379 -6.72 -5.12 11.77
N GLU A 380 -7.63 -5.26 12.74
CA GLU A 380 -9.06 -5.08 12.54
C GLU A 380 -9.39 -3.64 12.10
N LEU A 381 -8.73 -2.62 12.69
CA LEU A 381 -8.86 -1.23 12.26
C LEU A 381 -8.34 -1.03 10.84
N TYR A 382 -7.17 -1.59 10.51
CA TYR A 382 -6.60 -1.50 9.17
C TYR A 382 -7.53 -2.10 8.10
N GLN A 383 -8.08 -3.29 8.36
CA GLN A 383 -9.04 -3.95 7.44
C GLN A 383 -10.33 -3.13 7.28
N PHE A 384 -10.88 -2.60 8.38
CA PHE A 384 -12.04 -1.71 8.32
C PHE A 384 -11.80 -0.49 7.42
N ILE A 385 -10.64 0.16 7.57
CA ILE A 385 -10.27 1.32 6.75
C ILE A 385 -10.15 0.95 5.27
N ARG A 386 -9.56 -0.22 4.96
CA ARG A 386 -9.50 -0.71 3.56
C ARG A 386 -10.88 -1.00 2.99
N HIS A 387 -11.76 -1.66 3.75
CA HIS A 387 -13.15 -1.89 3.31
C HIS A 387 -13.87 -0.58 3.01
N ARG A 388 -13.71 0.43 3.87
CA ARG A 388 -14.26 1.76 3.64
C ARG A 388 -13.71 2.39 2.36
N LEU A 389 -12.40 2.31 2.13
CA LEU A 389 -11.75 2.81 0.91
C LEU A 389 -12.31 2.10 -0.34
N TYR A 390 -12.46 0.77 -0.31
CA TYR A 390 -13.04 0.00 -1.41
C TYR A 390 -14.50 0.36 -1.65
N LYS A 391 -15.29 0.57 -0.59
CA LYS A 391 -16.67 1.03 -0.69
C LYS A 391 -16.77 2.40 -1.37
N GLN A 392 -15.90 3.35 -1.00
CA GLN A 392 -15.81 4.66 -1.66
C GLN A 392 -15.42 4.53 -3.14
N TYR A 393 -14.44 3.68 -3.45
CA TYR A 393 -14.03 3.43 -4.84
C TYR A 393 -15.17 2.84 -5.67
N ILE A 394 -15.85 1.81 -5.16
CA ILE A 394 -16.99 1.18 -5.83
C ILE A 394 -18.09 2.20 -6.06
N ALA A 395 -18.42 3.03 -5.07
CA ALA A 395 -19.42 4.08 -5.19
C ALA A 395 -19.11 5.06 -6.33
N LEU A 396 -17.86 5.51 -6.46
CA LEU A 396 -17.42 6.35 -7.59
C LEU A 396 -17.59 5.63 -8.93
N ARG A 397 -17.28 4.33 -9.01
CA ARG A 397 -17.45 3.54 -10.23
C ARG A 397 -18.92 3.36 -10.61
N LEU A 398 -19.80 3.13 -9.64
CA LEU A 398 -21.24 3.03 -9.87
C LEU A 398 -21.86 4.35 -10.33
N ASP A 399 -21.35 5.48 -9.84
CA ASP A 399 -21.83 6.80 -10.25
C ASP A 399 -21.33 7.18 -11.65
N LEU A 400 -20.14 6.71 -12.05
CA LEU A 400 -19.59 6.86 -13.40
C LEU A 400 -20.24 5.92 -14.43
N ASP A 401 -20.54 4.68 -14.04
CA ASP A 401 -21.22 3.69 -14.89
C ASP A 401 -22.38 3.03 -14.12
N PRO A 402 -23.59 3.62 -14.20
CA PRO A 402 -24.77 3.10 -13.50
C PRO A 402 -25.15 1.67 -13.90
N LYS A 403 -24.73 1.16 -15.07
CA LYS A 403 -25.02 -0.21 -15.52
C LYS A 403 -24.41 -1.26 -14.60
N LEU A 404 -23.35 -0.90 -13.88
CA LEU A 404 -22.70 -1.76 -12.90
C LEU A 404 -23.60 -2.12 -11.70
N ARG A 405 -24.72 -1.39 -11.51
CA ARG A 405 -25.74 -1.70 -10.50
C ARG A 405 -26.61 -2.90 -10.89
N GLU A 406 -26.70 -3.22 -12.17
CA GLU A 406 -27.63 -4.22 -12.74
C GLU A 406 -26.93 -5.51 -13.20
N ALA A 407 -25.60 -5.59 -13.11
CA ALA A 407 -24.82 -6.75 -13.52
C ALA A 407 -25.08 -7.97 -12.59
N ASN A 408 -26.05 -8.80 -12.98
CA ASN A 408 -26.37 -10.10 -12.37
C ASN A 408 -25.24 -11.11 -12.50
#